data_AF-A0A2Z1CD88-F1
#
_entry.id   AF-A0A2Z1CD88-F1
#
_cell.length_a   1.000
_cell.length_b   1.000
_cell.length_c   1.000
_cell.angle_alpha   90.00
_cell.angle_beta   90.00
_cell.angle_gamma   90.00
#
_symmetry.space_group_name_H-M   'P 1'
#
loop_
_entity.id
_entity.type
_entity.pdbx_description
1 polymer ?
#
loop_
_entity_poly.entity_id
_entity_poly.type
_entity_poly.pdbx_seq_one_letter_code
_entity_poly.pdbx_strand_id
1 'polypeptide(L)'
;MTSAQTKLTQSIQAGLFDAAEPAPVLLQVVDLTFDEKVKAAVEAIKQQVREGRRLVVAWSGGKDSSVTLNLAFTALRDLIAKGHSVPALHVIHSNTGLENPVIEIYNKGQIRAIKAYAKTAGIETRVWVASPNLSNDYLVGLLSGRTIMSVGNNTKCQQMMKKSALDRIKRQVRAWIAEKDGVKAKDANLVSLIGTRFEESAQRAARMPAHCSSSRPMIKGCRFPWVNSSNAGRIWAKDACG
;
A
#
# COMPACT_ATOMS: atom_id res chain seq x y z
N MET A 1 32.92 79.16 10.57
CA MET A 1 32.23 78.63 9.38
C MET A 1 31.46 77.38 9.82
N THR A 2 30.34 77.47 10.54
CA THR A 2 28.96 77.73 10.06
C THR A 2 28.62 77.04 8.74
N SER A 3 27.95 75.89 8.81
CA SER A 3 26.59 75.73 8.28
C SER A 3 25.92 74.48 8.86
N ALA A 4 24.60 74.55 8.97
CA ALA A 4 23.70 73.57 9.54
C ALA A 4 22.72 73.07 8.45
N GLN A 5 22.02 71.99 8.79
CA GLN A 5 20.81 71.40 8.16
C GLN A 5 21.10 70.52 6.92
N THR A 6 20.43 69.37 6.72
CA THR A 6 18.97 69.15 6.81
C THR A 6 18.60 67.67 7.03
N LYS A 7 17.53 67.45 7.80
CA LYS A 7 16.80 66.19 8.00
C LYS A 7 16.32 65.59 6.67
N LEU A 8 16.39 64.26 6.53
CA LEU A 8 15.43 63.49 5.73
C LEU A 8 15.04 62.22 6.48
N THR A 9 13.82 62.28 6.98
CA THR A 9 13.01 61.22 7.56
C THR A 9 12.87 60.08 6.56
N GLN A 10 13.31 58.87 6.89
CA GLN A 10 12.72 57.66 6.31
C GLN A 10 12.04 56.90 7.44
N SER A 11 10.73 57.05 7.46
CA SER A 11 9.78 56.34 8.29
C SER A 11 9.90 54.84 8.06
N ILE A 12 10.36 54.12 9.07
CA ILE A 12 10.12 52.68 9.19
C ILE A 12 8.62 52.52 9.46
N GLN A 13 7.86 52.23 8.42
CA GLN A 13 6.47 51.84 8.57
C GLN A 13 6.46 50.35 8.87
N ALA A 14 6.60 50.02 10.15
CA ALA A 14 6.29 48.69 10.65
C ALA A 14 4.81 48.65 11.08
N GLY A 15 4.08 47.66 10.54
CA GLY A 15 2.86 47.15 11.14
C GLY A 15 1.67 47.04 10.18
N LEU A 16 1.10 45.83 10.04
CA LEU A 16 0.04 45.37 10.95
C LEU A 16 -0.53 43.98 10.56
N PHE A 17 -0.15 43.42 9.40
CA PHE A 17 -0.60 42.09 8.97
C PHE A 17 0.50 41.33 8.24
N ASP A 18 1.39 40.69 9.00
CA ASP A 18 2.04 39.46 8.54
C ASP A 18 2.36 38.67 9.80
N ALA A 19 1.36 37.92 10.27
CA ALA A 19 1.61 36.83 11.19
C ALA A 19 2.43 35.81 10.40
N ALA A 20 3.75 35.85 10.56
CA ALA A 20 4.64 34.85 10.00
C ALA A 20 4.12 33.48 10.43
N GLU A 21 3.55 32.74 9.47
CA GLU A 21 3.14 31.36 9.68
C GLU A 21 4.37 30.61 10.24
N PRO A 22 4.24 29.86 11.34
CA PRO A 22 5.38 29.13 11.87
C PRO A 22 5.85 28.17 10.78
N ALA A 23 7.12 28.33 10.38
CA ALA A 23 7.79 27.46 9.42
C ALA A 23 7.47 25.99 9.76
N PRO A 24 7.17 25.14 8.75
CA PRO A 24 6.79 23.77 9.00
C PRO A 24 7.85 23.09 9.86
N VAL A 25 7.45 22.65 11.05
CA VAL A 25 8.32 21.96 12.01
C VAL A 25 8.99 20.82 11.25
N LEU A 26 10.30 20.97 11.05
CA LEU A 26 11.14 20.01 10.34
C LEU A 26 11.19 18.77 11.22
N LEU A 27 10.25 17.85 11.01
CA LEU A 27 10.12 16.59 11.73
C LEU A 27 11.50 15.92 11.72
N GLN A 28 12.12 15.90 12.90
CA GLN A 28 13.46 15.37 13.04
C GLN A 28 13.45 13.91 12.62
N VAL A 29 14.32 13.63 11.68
CA VAL A 29 14.37 12.31 11.13
C VAL A 29 15.40 11.50 11.88
N VAL A 30 14.91 10.55 12.65
CA VAL A 30 15.73 9.53 13.29
C VAL A 30 15.86 8.33 12.36
N ASP A 31 17.09 7.94 12.03
CA ASP A 31 17.35 6.68 11.32
C ASP A 31 17.32 5.51 12.32
N LEU A 32 16.22 4.77 12.30
CA LEU A 32 16.07 3.56 13.11
C LEU A 32 16.93 2.41 12.59
N THR A 33 17.37 1.57 13.52
CA THR A 33 18.03 0.29 13.20
C THR A 33 17.09 -0.66 12.47
N PHE A 34 17.64 -1.70 11.83
CA PHE A 34 16.83 -2.69 11.11
C PHE A 34 15.81 -3.38 12.02
N ASP A 35 16.22 -3.78 13.23
CA ASP A 35 15.34 -4.48 14.17
C ASP A 35 14.22 -3.58 14.69
N GLU A 36 14.52 -2.33 14.98
CA GLU A 36 13.51 -1.33 15.36
C GLU A 36 12.52 -1.10 14.24
N LYS A 37 12.98 -1.08 12.98
CA LYS A 37 12.10 -0.99 11.82
C LYS A 37 11.18 -2.21 11.75
N VAL A 38 11.71 -3.43 11.84
CA VAL A 38 10.89 -4.64 11.82
C VAL A 38 9.86 -4.64 12.95
N LYS A 39 10.26 -4.30 14.18
CA LYS A 39 9.36 -4.20 15.34
C LYS A 39 8.26 -3.16 15.12
N ALA A 40 8.61 -1.97 14.62
CA ALA A 40 7.65 -0.92 14.31
C ALA A 40 6.65 -1.36 13.23
N ALA A 41 7.09 -2.08 12.20
CA ALA A 41 6.23 -2.65 11.16
C ALA A 41 5.19 -3.61 11.75
N VAL A 42 5.68 -4.53 12.58
CA VAL A 42 4.89 -5.58 13.18
C VAL A 42 3.86 -4.97 14.12
N GLU A 43 4.25 -4.01 14.96
CA GLU A 43 3.31 -3.33 15.85
C GLU A 43 2.27 -2.49 15.09
N ALA A 44 2.66 -1.84 13.98
CA ALA A 44 1.72 -1.13 13.13
C ALA A 44 0.65 -2.09 12.57
N ILE A 45 1.04 -3.28 12.09
CA ILE A 45 0.10 -4.29 11.60
C ILE A 45 -0.79 -4.81 12.73
N LYS A 46 -0.21 -5.10 13.91
CA LYS A 46 -0.99 -5.54 15.08
C LYS A 46 -2.05 -4.52 15.48
N GLN A 47 -1.72 -3.24 15.43
CA GLN A 47 -2.67 -2.18 15.75
C GLN A 47 -3.89 -2.20 14.82
N GLN A 48 -3.70 -2.44 13.53
CA GLN A 48 -4.82 -2.58 12.58
C GLN A 48 -5.75 -3.73 12.96
N VAL A 49 -5.19 -4.86 13.38
CA VAL A 49 -5.96 -6.03 13.82
C VAL A 49 -6.73 -5.73 15.10
N ARG A 50 -6.10 -5.04 16.07
CA ARG A 50 -6.76 -4.62 17.33
C ARG A 50 -7.90 -3.64 17.09
N GLU A 51 -7.80 -2.79 16.08
CA GLU A 51 -8.85 -1.88 15.63
C GLU A 51 -9.97 -2.60 14.83
N GLY A 52 -9.98 -3.94 14.83
CA GLY A 52 -11.00 -4.76 14.18
C GLY A 52 -10.89 -4.83 12.67
N ARG A 53 -9.80 -4.31 12.08
CA ARG A 53 -9.65 -4.26 10.63
C ARG A 53 -9.20 -5.62 10.07
N ARG A 54 -9.70 -5.95 8.88
CA ARG A 54 -9.40 -7.21 8.17
C ARG A 54 -8.24 -6.99 7.21
N LEU A 55 -7.21 -7.84 7.31
CA LEU A 55 -5.97 -7.65 6.56
C LEU A 55 -5.99 -8.36 5.19
N VAL A 56 -5.51 -7.63 4.18
CA VAL A 56 -5.28 -8.13 2.83
C VAL A 56 -3.87 -7.80 2.40
N VAL A 57 -3.05 -8.82 2.13
CA VAL A 57 -1.70 -8.62 1.60
C VAL A 57 -1.73 -8.73 0.08
N ALA A 58 -1.28 -7.68 -0.61
CA ALA A 58 -1.05 -7.74 -2.06
C ALA A 58 0.33 -8.37 -2.32
N TRP A 59 0.34 -9.60 -2.82
CA TRP A 59 1.56 -10.39 -3.03
C TRP A 59 1.83 -10.67 -4.51
N SER A 60 3.00 -10.25 -5.00
CA SER A 60 3.37 -10.35 -6.42
C SER A 60 4.44 -11.40 -6.71
N GLY A 61 4.96 -12.10 -5.70
CA GLY A 61 6.14 -12.96 -5.85
C GLY A 61 7.48 -12.22 -5.72
N GLY A 62 7.46 -10.90 -5.60
CA GLY A 62 8.65 -10.09 -5.39
C GLY A 62 9.13 -10.07 -3.93
N LYS A 63 10.38 -9.63 -3.73
CA LYS A 63 11.04 -9.50 -2.41
C LYS A 63 10.22 -8.69 -1.42
N ASP A 64 9.74 -7.51 -1.84
CA ASP A 64 9.03 -6.55 -1.00
C ASP A 64 7.70 -7.08 -0.49
N SER A 65 6.95 -7.68 -1.41
CA SER A 65 5.66 -8.26 -1.10
C SER A 65 5.80 -9.50 -0.22
N SER A 66 6.90 -10.25 -0.36
CA SER A 66 7.18 -11.43 0.47
C SER A 66 7.61 -11.04 1.89
N VAL A 67 8.42 -9.98 2.03
CA VAL A 67 8.73 -9.40 3.35
C VAL A 67 7.46 -8.88 4.02
N THR A 68 6.62 -8.15 3.28
CA THR A 68 5.32 -7.65 3.79
C THR A 68 4.43 -8.78 4.29
N LEU A 69 4.36 -9.89 3.54
CA LEU A 69 3.60 -11.07 3.94
C LEU A 69 4.17 -11.71 5.21
N ASN A 70 5.50 -11.83 5.32
CA ASN A 70 6.15 -12.38 6.51
C ASN A 70 5.91 -11.50 7.75
N LEU A 71 5.99 -10.17 7.61
CA LEU A 71 5.66 -9.23 8.68
C LEU A 71 4.20 -9.38 9.14
N ALA A 72 3.27 -9.59 8.21
CA ALA A 72 1.87 -9.85 8.53
C ALA A 72 1.69 -11.16 9.30
N PHE A 73 2.31 -12.25 8.85
CA PHE A 73 2.27 -13.52 9.58
C PHE A 73 2.90 -13.43 10.98
N THR A 74 4.02 -12.73 11.10
CA THR A 74 4.70 -12.50 12.38
C THR A 74 3.78 -11.74 13.34
N ALA A 75 3.13 -10.67 12.85
CA ALA A 75 2.18 -9.90 13.64
C ALA A 75 0.99 -10.74 14.14
N LEU A 76 0.41 -11.58 13.28
CA LEU A 76 -0.71 -12.45 13.63
C LEU A 76 -0.30 -13.56 14.60
N ARG A 77 0.85 -14.20 14.38
CA ARG A 77 1.38 -15.23 15.28
C ARG A 77 1.61 -14.67 16.68
N ASP A 78 2.20 -13.49 16.78
CA ASP A 78 2.43 -12.81 18.05
C ASP A 78 1.12 -12.45 18.77
N LEU A 79 0.05 -12.13 18.03
CA LEU A 79 -1.26 -11.86 18.61
C LEU A 79 -1.93 -13.14 19.13
N ILE A 80 -1.86 -14.23 18.36
CA ILE A 80 -2.35 -15.55 18.79
C ILE A 80 -1.61 -16.01 20.05
N ALA A 81 -0.28 -15.87 20.09
CA ALA A 81 0.53 -16.25 21.25
C ALA A 81 0.16 -15.46 22.52
N LYS A 82 -0.36 -14.24 22.36
CA LYS A 82 -0.88 -13.41 23.46
C LYS A 82 -2.36 -13.68 23.79
N GLY A 83 -2.99 -14.66 23.15
CA GLY A 83 -4.38 -15.04 23.37
C GLY A 83 -5.41 -14.13 22.70
N HIS A 84 -5.01 -13.27 21.76
CA HIS A 84 -5.96 -12.43 21.02
C HIS A 84 -6.60 -13.23 19.87
N SER A 85 -7.89 -13.01 19.65
CA SER A 85 -8.57 -13.48 18.44
C SER A 85 -8.04 -12.72 17.22
N VAL A 86 -7.65 -13.45 16.18
CA VAL A 86 -7.16 -12.87 14.93
C VAL A 86 -8.12 -13.17 13.77
N PRO A 87 -8.37 -12.20 12.88
CA PRO A 87 -9.16 -12.45 11.69
C PRO A 87 -8.40 -13.30 10.67
N ALA A 88 -9.14 -13.87 9.73
CA ALA A 88 -8.56 -14.53 8.58
C ALA A 88 -7.65 -13.58 7.78
N LEU A 89 -6.45 -14.03 7.44
CA LEU A 89 -5.53 -13.31 6.57
C LEU A 89 -5.88 -13.59 5.11
N HIS A 90 -6.09 -12.54 4.34
CA HIS A 90 -6.29 -12.66 2.90
C HIS A 90 -5.01 -12.30 2.15
N VAL A 91 -4.56 -13.17 1.26
CA VAL A 91 -3.43 -12.88 0.36
C VAL A 91 -3.99 -12.80 -1.05
N ILE A 92 -3.74 -11.71 -1.76
CA ILE A 92 -4.16 -11.54 -3.15
C ILE A 92 -2.94 -11.55 -4.05
N HIS A 93 -2.94 -12.46 -5.02
CA HIS A 93 -1.95 -12.56 -6.08
C HIS A 93 -2.57 -12.22 -7.43
N SER A 94 -1.89 -11.43 -8.26
CA SER A 94 -2.32 -11.15 -9.63
C SER A 94 -1.56 -12.04 -10.60
N ASN A 95 -2.25 -12.97 -11.24
CA ASN A 95 -1.74 -13.70 -12.39
C ASN A 95 -2.20 -12.99 -13.67
N THR A 96 -1.29 -12.31 -14.35
CA THR A 96 -1.59 -11.60 -15.60
C THR A 96 -1.66 -12.52 -16.81
N GLY A 97 -1.17 -13.76 -16.73
CA GLY A 97 -1.01 -14.64 -17.90
C GLY A 97 0.10 -14.20 -18.86
N LEU A 98 0.83 -13.13 -18.55
CA LEU A 98 1.93 -12.57 -19.34
C LEU A 98 3.30 -12.81 -18.69
N GLU A 99 3.33 -13.39 -17.49
CA GLU A 99 4.57 -13.65 -16.77
C GLU A 99 5.37 -14.79 -17.42
N ASN A 100 6.69 -14.80 -17.23
CA ASN A 100 7.54 -15.90 -17.68
C ASN A 100 7.06 -17.23 -17.04
N PRO A 101 6.92 -18.34 -17.81
CA PRO A 101 6.52 -19.65 -17.28
C PRO A 101 7.32 -20.11 -16.05
N VAL A 102 8.62 -19.80 -15.98
CA VAL A 102 9.47 -20.11 -14.83
C VAL A 102 9.00 -19.36 -13.58
N ILE A 103 8.63 -18.09 -13.72
CA ILE A 103 8.10 -17.25 -12.65
C ILE A 103 6.70 -17.72 -12.25
N GLU A 104 5.88 -18.16 -13.20
CA GLU A 104 4.57 -18.73 -12.89
C GLU A 104 4.69 -20.00 -12.05
N ILE A 105 5.60 -20.92 -12.40
CA ILE A 105 5.88 -22.13 -11.62
C ILE A 105 6.39 -21.78 -10.22
N TYR A 106 7.33 -20.83 -10.12
CA TYR A 106 7.81 -20.32 -8.83
C TYR A 106 6.67 -19.76 -7.99
N ASN A 107 5.83 -18.89 -8.54
CA ASN A 107 4.70 -18.29 -7.83
C ASN A 107 3.69 -19.35 -7.36
N LYS A 108 3.40 -20.36 -8.18
CA LYS A 108 2.57 -21.52 -7.78
C LYS A 108 3.19 -22.27 -6.61
N GLY A 109 4.51 -22.48 -6.64
CA GLY A 109 5.28 -23.07 -5.53
C GLY A 109 5.16 -22.26 -4.24
N GLN A 110 5.38 -20.95 -4.32
CA GLN A 110 5.28 -20.04 -3.18
C GLN A 110 3.85 -19.99 -2.62
N ILE A 111 2.82 -19.99 -3.45
CA ILE A 111 1.42 -20.08 -2.98
C ILE A 111 1.18 -21.36 -2.19
N ARG A 112 1.74 -22.50 -2.62
CA ARG A 112 1.66 -23.76 -1.85
C ARG A 112 2.37 -23.63 -0.51
N ALA A 113 3.58 -23.05 -0.50
CA ALA A 113 4.36 -22.82 0.72
C ALA A 113 3.62 -21.90 1.70
N ILE A 114 3.00 -20.82 1.22
CA ILE A 114 2.19 -19.89 2.03
C ILE A 114 1.02 -20.63 2.70
N LYS A 115 0.29 -21.46 1.94
CA LYS A 115 -0.83 -22.25 2.47
C LYS A 115 -0.36 -23.29 3.50
N ALA A 116 0.78 -23.95 3.24
CA ALA A 116 1.36 -24.92 4.16
C ALA A 116 1.77 -24.23 5.47
N TYR A 117 2.49 -23.11 5.39
CA TYR A 117 2.90 -22.33 6.55
C TYR A 117 1.72 -21.82 7.37
N ALA A 118 0.67 -21.30 6.70
CA ALA A 118 -0.54 -20.85 7.36
C ALA A 118 -1.21 -21.97 8.18
N LYS A 119 -1.28 -23.19 7.62
CA LYS A 119 -1.80 -24.37 8.30
C LYS A 119 -0.94 -24.75 9.51
N THR A 120 0.39 -24.76 9.37
CA THR A 120 1.30 -25.09 10.48
C THR A 120 1.30 -24.03 11.59
N ALA A 121 1.10 -22.76 11.23
CA ALA A 121 1.05 -21.66 12.18
C ALA A 121 -0.33 -21.48 12.84
N GLY A 122 -1.34 -22.25 12.43
CA GLY A 122 -2.71 -22.12 12.95
C GLY A 122 -3.41 -20.81 12.56
N ILE A 123 -2.96 -20.15 11.48
CA ILE A 123 -3.52 -18.87 11.02
C ILE A 123 -4.47 -19.13 9.86
N GLU A 124 -5.76 -18.87 10.03
CA GLU A 124 -6.73 -18.96 8.93
C GLU A 124 -6.29 -18.03 7.79
N THR A 125 -5.84 -18.60 6.69
CA THR A 125 -5.31 -17.83 5.55
C THR A 125 -5.98 -18.26 4.26
N ARG A 126 -6.49 -17.30 3.50
CA ARG A 126 -7.06 -17.53 2.18
C ARG A 126 -6.25 -16.80 1.11
N VAL A 127 -5.71 -17.57 0.17
CA VAL A 127 -4.98 -17.05 -0.99
C VAL A 127 -5.92 -16.95 -2.18
N TRP A 128 -6.08 -15.74 -2.72
CA TRP A 128 -6.89 -15.40 -3.87
C TRP A 128 -5.99 -15.13 -5.08
N VAL A 129 -6.27 -15.80 -6.20
CA VAL A 129 -5.54 -15.57 -7.45
C VAL A 129 -6.45 -14.82 -8.41
N ALA A 130 -6.06 -13.59 -8.74
CA ALA A 130 -6.74 -12.73 -9.69
C ALA A 130 -6.18 -12.98 -11.09
N SER A 131 -7.03 -13.38 -12.03
CA SER A 131 -6.70 -13.43 -13.46
C SER A 131 -7.67 -12.56 -14.27
N PRO A 132 -7.22 -11.95 -15.39
CA PRO A 132 -8.14 -11.28 -16.31
C PRO A 132 -9.16 -12.29 -16.87
N ASN A 133 -10.37 -11.82 -17.17
CA ASN A 133 -11.33 -12.61 -17.93
C ASN A 133 -11.06 -12.40 -19.42
N LEU A 134 -11.50 -13.33 -20.26
CA LEU A 134 -11.26 -13.28 -21.71
C LEU A 134 -11.75 -11.96 -22.34
N SER A 135 -12.89 -11.43 -21.90
CA SER A 135 -13.45 -10.18 -22.41
C SER A 135 -12.62 -8.94 -22.06
N ASN A 136 -11.92 -8.94 -20.92
CA ASN A 136 -11.06 -7.85 -20.47
C ASN A 136 -9.57 -8.21 -20.58
N ASP A 137 -9.24 -9.25 -21.33
CA ASP A 137 -7.87 -9.61 -21.62
C ASP A 137 -7.31 -8.63 -22.66
N TYR A 138 -6.15 -8.06 -22.34
CA TYR A 138 -5.52 -7.04 -23.15
C TYR A 138 -5.01 -7.59 -24.48
N LEU A 139 -4.42 -8.78 -24.50
CA LEU A 139 -3.92 -9.40 -25.73
C LEU A 139 -5.08 -9.79 -26.64
N VAL A 140 -6.15 -10.34 -26.07
CA VAL A 140 -7.35 -10.69 -26.84
C VAL A 140 -7.97 -9.42 -27.44
N GLY A 141 -8.09 -8.36 -26.65
CA GLY A 141 -8.61 -7.08 -27.13
C GLY A 141 -7.73 -6.46 -28.22
N LEU A 142 -6.41 -6.63 -28.14
CA LEU A 142 -5.47 -6.16 -29.14
C LEU A 142 -5.62 -6.92 -30.46
N LEU A 143 -5.62 -8.26 -30.41
CA LEU A 143 -5.77 -9.13 -31.58
C LEU A 143 -7.14 -8.96 -32.25
N SER A 144 -8.19 -8.70 -31.48
CA SER A 144 -9.55 -8.51 -32.00
C SER A 144 -9.82 -7.07 -32.48
N GLY A 145 -8.85 -6.16 -32.43
CA GLY A 145 -9.03 -4.75 -32.81
C GLY A 145 -9.88 -3.91 -31.85
N ARG A 146 -10.16 -4.39 -30.63
CA ARG A 146 -10.92 -3.64 -29.60
C ARG A 146 -10.06 -2.67 -28.79
N THR A 147 -8.75 -2.86 -28.78
CA THR A 147 -7.80 -1.93 -28.15
C THR A 147 -6.53 -1.79 -28.99
N ILE A 148 -5.80 -0.70 -28.75
CA ILE A 148 -4.51 -0.42 -29.35
C ILE A 148 -3.36 -0.83 -28.42
N MET A 149 -2.16 -0.97 -29.01
CA MET A 149 -0.93 -1.22 -28.26
C MET A 149 -0.69 -0.13 -27.22
N SER A 150 -0.22 -0.54 -26.04
CA SER A 150 0.01 0.33 -24.90
C SER A 150 1.40 0.94 -25.07
N VAL A 151 1.48 2.01 -25.84
CA VAL A 151 2.73 2.76 -26.08
C VAL A 151 2.73 4.08 -25.31
N GLY A 152 3.93 4.56 -24.96
CA GLY A 152 4.11 5.82 -24.22
C GLY A 152 3.40 5.81 -22.87
N ASN A 153 2.51 6.77 -22.64
CA ASN A 153 1.79 6.93 -21.37
C ASN A 153 0.44 6.17 -21.31
N ASN A 154 0.17 5.30 -22.29
CA ASN A 154 -1.03 4.46 -22.28
C ASN A 154 -0.88 3.37 -21.20
N THR A 155 -1.84 3.30 -20.27
CA THR A 155 -1.85 2.32 -19.17
C THR A 155 -2.90 1.22 -19.36
N LYS A 156 -3.53 1.10 -20.54
CA LYS A 156 -4.63 0.15 -20.79
C LYS A 156 -4.28 -1.28 -20.44
N CYS A 157 -3.11 -1.78 -20.84
CA CYS A 157 -2.67 -3.13 -20.47
C CYS A 157 -2.71 -3.33 -18.95
N GLN A 158 -2.10 -2.43 -18.19
CA GLN A 158 -2.09 -2.49 -16.73
C GLN A 158 -3.50 -2.43 -16.13
N GLN A 159 -4.35 -1.51 -16.61
CA GLN A 159 -5.71 -1.35 -16.08
C GLN A 159 -6.54 -2.63 -16.29
N MET A 160 -6.41 -3.23 -17.47
CA MET A 160 -7.12 -4.45 -17.87
C MET A 160 -6.57 -5.68 -17.16
N MET A 161 -5.27 -5.93 -17.25
CA MET A 161 -4.65 -7.19 -16.81
C MET A 161 -4.41 -7.27 -15.31
N LYS A 162 -4.05 -6.16 -14.65
CA LYS A 162 -3.72 -6.14 -13.22
C LYS A 162 -4.84 -5.52 -12.39
N LYS A 163 -5.18 -4.25 -12.66
CA LYS A 163 -6.08 -3.50 -11.77
C LYS A 163 -7.49 -4.08 -11.74
N SER A 164 -8.10 -4.31 -12.90
CA SER A 164 -9.49 -4.80 -12.96
C SER A 164 -9.67 -6.15 -12.26
N ALA A 165 -8.70 -7.07 -12.46
CA ALA A 165 -8.70 -8.39 -11.87
C ALA A 165 -8.56 -8.29 -10.34
N LEU A 166 -7.63 -7.46 -9.86
CA LEU A 166 -7.44 -7.21 -8.43
C LEU A 166 -8.67 -6.53 -7.79
N ASP A 167 -9.28 -5.56 -8.46
CA ASP A 167 -10.48 -4.88 -7.97
C ASP A 167 -11.67 -5.85 -7.85
N ARG A 168 -11.80 -6.79 -8.80
CA ARG A 168 -12.80 -7.86 -8.73
C ARG A 168 -12.57 -8.79 -7.55
N ILE A 169 -11.33 -9.26 -7.35
CA ILE A 169 -11.01 -10.10 -6.19
C ILE A 169 -11.23 -9.33 -4.88
N LYS A 170 -10.84 -8.06 -4.78
CA LYS A 170 -11.10 -7.24 -3.58
C LYS A 170 -12.60 -7.14 -3.26
N ARG A 171 -13.47 -7.06 -4.26
CA ARG A 171 -14.94 -7.11 -4.06
C ARG A 171 -15.38 -8.48 -3.53
N GLN A 172 -14.82 -9.57 -4.04
CA GLN A 172 -15.09 -10.93 -3.54
C GLN A 172 -14.59 -11.13 -2.11
N VAL A 173 -13.41 -10.59 -1.75
CA VAL A 173 -12.91 -10.62 -0.37
C VAL A 173 -13.86 -9.88 0.57
N ARG A 174 -14.33 -8.68 0.20
CA ARG A 174 -15.33 -7.96 1.01
C ARG A 174 -16.64 -8.73 1.16
N ALA A 175 -17.11 -9.38 0.10
CA ALA A 175 -18.31 -10.21 0.16
C ALA A 175 -18.13 -11.42 1.10
N TRP A 176 -16.96 -12.07 1.06
CA TRP A 176 -16.64 -13.17 1.95
C TRP A 176 -16.60 -12.74 3.43
N ILE A 177 -15.99 -11.58 3.71
CA ILE A 177 -15.94 -11.00 5.06
C ILE A 177 -17.35 -10.64 5.53
N ALA A 178 -18.16 -10.03 4.66
CA ALA A 178 -19.54 -9.66 4.94
C ALA A 178 -20.40 -10.88 5.33
N GLU A 179 -20.25 -11.99 4.61
CA GLU A 179 -20.94 -13.24 4.89
C GLU A 179 -20.51 -13.84 6.24
N LYS A 180 -19.22 -13.81 6.56
CA LYS A 180 -18.68 -14.34 7.81
C LYS A 180 -19.04 -13.51 9.04
N ASP A 181 -18.98 -12.19 8.91
CA ASP A 181 -19.20 -11.25 10.01
C ASP A 181 -20.68 -10.84 10.15
N GLY A 182 -21.56 -11.19 9.18
CA GLY A 182 -22.97 -10.78 9.16
C GLY A 182 -23.17 -9.29 8.86
N VAL A 183 -22.17 -8.62 8.29
CA VAL A 183 -22.11 -7.17 8.06
C VAL A 183 -22.29 -6.88 6.56
N LYS A 184 -22.77 -5.68 6.19
CA LYS A 184 -22.84 -5.30 4.78
C LYS A 184 -21.43 -5.19 4.17
N ALA A 185 -21.28 -5.56 2.90
CA ALA A 185 -19.99 -5.51 2.19
C ALA A 185 -19.32 -4.12 2.12
N LYS A 186 -20.08 -3.04 2.36
CA LYS A 186 -19.55 -1.67 2.43
C LYS A 186 -18.88 -1.36 3.78
N ASP A 187 -19.33 -2.01 4.85
CA ASP A 187 -18.86 -1.78 6.22
C ASP A 187 -17.75 -2.78 6.61
N ALA A 188 -17.39 -3.68 5.69
CA ALA A 188 -16.22 -4.54 5.82
C ALA A 188 -14.93 -3.68 5.78
N ASN A 189 -14.40 -3.37 6.97
CA ASN A 189 -13.18 -2.59 7.18
C ASN A 189 -11.94 -3.34 6.69
N LEU A 190 -11.72 -3.29 5.38
CA LEU A 190 -10.64 -3.96 4.68
C LEU A 190 -9.39 -3.09 4.58
N VAL A 191 -8.25 -3.65 4.93
CA VAL A 191 -6.95 -2.98 4.91
C VAL A 191 -6.03 -3.69 3.93
N SER A 192 -5.58 -3.00 2.90
CA SER A 192 -4.57 -3.52 1.98
C SER A 192 -3.17 -3.19 2.49
N LEU A 193 -2.36 -4.22 2.76
CA LEU A 193 -0.93 -4.14 3.03
C LEU A 193 -0.16 -4.22 1.71
N ILE A 194 0.71 -3.25 1.46
CA ILE A 194 1.49 -3.14 0.22
C ILE A 194 2.94 -2.80 0.56
N GLY A 195 3.88 -3.58 0.04
CA GLY A 195 5.32 -3.32 0.18
C GLY A 195 5.84 -2.34 -0.88
N THR A 196 5.53 -1.05 -0.78
CA THR A 196 6.18 -0.01 -1.63
C THR A 196 7.29 0.68 -0.85
N ARG A 197 8.34 1.20 -1.53
CA ARG A 197 9.50 1.91 -0.92
C ARG A 197 9.63 3.39 -1.36
N PHE A 198 10.14 4.28 -0.51
CA PHE A 198 10.18 5.74 -0.75
C PHE A 198 11.15 6.03 -1.89
N GLU A 199 12.27 5.32 -1.83
CA GLU A 199 13.34 5.32 -2.82
C GLU A 199 12.93 4.68 -4.15
N GLU A 200 11.76 4.06 -4.25
CA GLU A 200 11.36 3.35 -5.47
C GLU A 200 10.95 4.30 -6.61
N SER A 201 10.35 5.45 -6.30
CA SER A 201 10.16 6.55 -7.27
C SER A 201 9.70 7.85 -6.62
N ALA A 202 10.03 8.99 -7.25
CA ALA A 202 9.56 10.31 -6.84
C ALA A 202 8.01 10.39 -6.75
N GLN A 203 7.31 9.74 -7.69
CA GLN A 203 5.83 9.67 -7.68
C GLN A 203 5.30 8.85 -6.49
N ARG A 204 5.97 7.74 -6.13
CA ARG A 204 5.61 6.96 -4.93
C ARG A 204 5.92 7.72 -3.66
N ALA A 205 7.02 8.47 -3.63
CA ALA A 205 7.38 9.31 -2.50
C ALA A 205 6.34 10.40 -2.26
N ALA A 206 5.90 11.10 -3.31
CA ALA A 206 4.92 12.18 -3.21
C ALA A 206 3.51 11.72 -2.81
N ARG A 207 3.06 10.53 -3.24
CA ARG A 207 1.70 10.03 -2.91
C ARG A 207 1.57 9.43 -1.52
N MET A 208 2.68 9.10 -0.89
CA MET A 208 2.67 8.39 0.37
C MET A 208 2.25 9.20 1.60
N PRO A 209 2.64 10.48 1.74
CA PRO A 209 2.19 11.32 2.85
C PRO A 209 0.66 11.44 2.92
N ALA A 210 -0.03 11.45 1.77
CA ALA A 210 -1.49 11.56 1.69
C ALA A 210 -2.25 10.33 2.23
N HIS A 211 -1.55 9.22 2.48
CA HIS A 211 -2.13 7.96 2.98
C HIS A 211 -1.76 7.68 4.44
N CYS A 212 -1.18 8.64 5.16
CA CYS A 212 -0.76 8.48 6.55
C CYS A 212 -1.88 8.93 7.50
N SER A 213 -2.41 8.03 8.34
CA SER A 213 -3.28 8.41 9.46
C SER A 213 -2.45 9.09 10.55
N SER A 214 -2.96 10.19 11.07
CA SER A 214 -2.32 11.27 11.83
C SER A 214 -1.68 10.96 13.21
N SER A 215 -1.37 9.72 13.55
CA SER A 215 -0.95 9.38 14.91
C SER A 215 0.46 8.79 15.01
N ARG A 216 1.51 9.58 14.70
CA ARG A 216 2.89 9.54 15.29
C ARG A 216 3.91 10.32 14.44
N PRO A 217 5.04 10.78 15.04
CA PRO A 217 6.06 11.57 14.33
C PRO A 217 6.66 10.80 13.14
N MET A 218 6.92 11.54 12.04
CA MET A 218 7.57 11.03 10.83
C MET A 218 8.99 10.54 11.12
N ILE A 219 9.27 9.29 10.76
CA ILE A 219 10.59 8.66 10.82
C ILE A 219 11.04 8.44 9.36
N LYS A 220 12.19 8.98 8.88
CA LYS A 220 12.71 8.57 7.53
C LYS A 220 13.06 7.10 7.64
N GLY A 221 12.68 6.38 6.59
CA GLY A 221 12.82 4.94 6.55
C GLY A 221 11.67 4.17 7.22
N CYS A 222 10.74 4.78 7.97
CA CYS A 222 9.49 4.11 8.35
C CYS A 222 8.45 4.22 7.24
N ARG A 223 8.69 3.41 6.23
CA ARG A 223 7.74 3.10 5.17
C ARG A 223 7.19 1.71 5.40
N PHE A 224 6.29 1.56 6.35
CA PHE A 224 5.67 0.26 6.62
C PHE A 224 4.51 -0.04 5.67
N PRO A 225 3.99 -1.27 5.63
CA PRO A 225 2.94 -1.63 4.68
C PRO A 225 1.66 -0.94 5.14
N TRP A 226 1.41 0.26 4.63
CA TRP A 226 0.36 1.11 5.15
C TRP A 226 -0.98 0.93 4.44
N VAL A 227 -1.98 1.14 5.29
CA VAL A 227 -3.37 0.75 5.21
C VAL A 227 -4.16 1.63 4.26
N ASN A 228 -4.75 1.02 3.24
CA ASN A 228 -5.78 1.69 2.44
C ASN A 228 -7.18 1.42 3.05
N SER A 229 -7.68 2.33 3.88
CA SER A 229 -9.12 2.43 4.14
C SER A 229 -9.78 3.03 2.91
N SER A 230 -10.63 2.25 2.25
CA SER A 230 -11.19 2.58 0.95
C SER A 230 -11.93 3.91 0.91
N ASN A 231 -11.32 4.94 0.30
CA ASN A 231 -12.05 5.92 -0.52
C ASN A 231 -11.24 6.69 -1.57
N ALA A 232 -10.05 6.24 -1.98
CA ALA A 232 -9.30 6.88 -3.06
C ALA A 232 -8.96 5.87 -4.16
N GLY A 233 -9.74 5.89 -5.23
CA GLY A 233 -9.30 5.31 -6.48
C GLY A 233 -8.09 6.08 -7.00
N ARG A 234 -6.95 5.41 -7.23
CA ARG A 234 -6.11 5.55 -8.44
C ARG A 234 -4.76 4.81 -8.37
N ILE A 235 -4.55 4.06 -9.48
CA ILE A 235 -3.32 3.87 -10.28
C ILE A 235 -2.08 3.32 -9.56
N TRP A 236 -1.75 2.03 -9.75
CA TRP A 236 -0.34 1.52 -9.71
C TRP A 236 -0.14 0.19 -10.45
N ALA A 237 1.02 0.09 -11.14
CA ALA A 237 1.72 -1.07 -11.75
C ALA A 237 2.30 -0.73 -13.15
N LYS A 238 3.48 -0.09 -13.20
CA LYS A 238 4.18 0.22 -14.46
C LYS A 238 4.83 -0.99 -15.15
N ASP A 239 4.86 -2.16 -14.51
CA ASP A 239 5.78 -3.24 -14.92
C ASP A 239 5.00 -4.50 -15.35
N ALA A 240 4.17 -4.40 -16.39
CA ALA A 240 3.38 -5.55 -16.87
C ALA A 240 3.35 -5.72 -18.40
N CYS A 241 3.57 -4.62 -19.12
CA CYS A 241 3.63 -4.59 -20.57
C CYS A 241 4.75 -3.61 -20.92
N GLY A 242 5.97 -4.09 -20.82
CA GLY A 242 7.16 -3.50 -21.42
C GLY A 242 7.69 -4.49 -22.44
#